data_AF-A0A1F6R7X2-F1
#
_entry.id   AF-A0A1F6R7X2-F1
#
_cell.length_a   1.000
_cell.length_b   1.000
_cell.length_c   1.000
_cell.angle_alpha   90.00
_cell.angle_beta   90.00
_cell.angle_gamma   90.00
#
_symmetry.space_group_name_H-M   'P 1'
#
loop_
_entity.id
_entity.type
_entity.pdbx_description
1 polymer ?
#
loop_
_entity_poly.entity_id
_entity_poly.type
_entity_poly.pdbx_seq_one_letter_code
_entity_poly.pdbx_strand_id
1 'polypeptide(L)' 'MARENLAKLKCSECKNITYWTTRNKKKIKEKLELKKHCKFCRKHTAHKETK' A
#
# COMPACT_ATOMS: atom_id res chain seq x y z
N MET A 1 14.03 -16.64 8.52
CA MET A 1 12.62 -16.32 8.85
C MET A 1 12.19 -15.15 7.99
N ALA A 2 11.55 -15.44 6.86
CA ALA A 2 11.26 -14.44 5.84
C ALA A 2 10.05 -13.58 6.25
N ARG A 3 10.15 -12.26 6.07
CA ARG A 3 9.02 -11.32 6.21
C ARG A 3 8.05 -11.54 5.03
N GLU A 4 7.40 -12.70 4.96
CA GLU A 4 6.58 -13.13 3.82
C GLU A 4 5.28 -12.32 3.66
N ASN A 5 4.96 -11.48 4.64
CA ASN A 5 3.69 -10.77 4.74
C ASN A 5 3.81 -9.24 4.59
N LEU A 6 4.96 -8.69 4.20
CA LEU A 6 5.08 -7.24 4.04
C LEU A 6 4.56 -6.81 2.64
N ALA A 7 3.50 -6.02 2.62
CA ALA A 7 2.92 -5.42 1.42
C ALA A 7 3.20 -3.91 1.39
N LYS A 8 3.54 -3.38 0.22
CA LYS A 8 3.87 -1.97 0.03
C LYS A 8 2.64 -1.23 -0.49
N LEU A 9 2.28 -0.11 0.11
CA LEU A 9 1.21 0.75 -0.38
C LEU A 9 1.83 1.90 -1.17
N LYS A 10 1.55 1.91 -2.47
CA LYS A 10 2.03 2.89 -3.43
C LYS A 10 0.93 3.88 -3.76
N CYS A 11 1.21 5.17 -3.63
CA CYS A 11 0.27 6.19 -4.09
C CYS A 11 0.13 6.17 -5.62
N SER A 12 -1.09 6.33 -6.12
CA SER A 12 -1.36 6.33 -7.57
C SER A 12 -0.77 7.54 -8.31
N GLU A 13 -0.62 8.67 -7.63
CA GLU A 13 -0.14 9.92 -8.25
C GLU A 13 1.37 10.11 -8.09
N CYS A 14 1.85 10.13 -6.84
CA CYS A 14 3.27 10.33 -6.53
C CYS A 14 4.11 9.08 -6.87
N LYS A 15 3.50 7.91 -7.12
CA LYS A 15 4.14 6.59 -7.29
C LYS A 15 5.11 6.20 -6.16
N ASN A 16 5.15 6.98 -5.08
CA ASN A 16 5.97 6.75 -3.92
C ASN A 16 5.31 5.74 -3.00
N ILE A 17 6.15 4.90 -2.40
CA ILE A 17 5.76 3.96 -1.36
C ILE A 17 5.82 4.73 -0.04
N THR A 18 4.66 5.04 0.51
CA THR A 18 4.52 5.84 1.73
C THR A 18 4.15 4.98 2.93
N TYR A 19 3.53 3.82 2.71
CA TYR A 19 3.10 2.94 3.80
C TYR A 19 3.53 1.49 3.54
N TRP A 20 3.88 0.81 4.63
CA TRP A 20 4.08 -0.63 4.67
C TRP A 20 2.99 -1.24 5.53
N THR A 21 2.28 -2.22 4.99
CA THR A 21 1.25 -2.95 5.73
C THR A 21 1.61 -4.42 5.75
N THR A 22 1.34 -5.09 6.86
CA THR A 22 1.50 -6.54 6.96
C THR A 22 0.20 -7.20 6.52
N ARG A 23 0.25 -7.94 5.42
CA ARG A 23 -0.91 -8.64 4.88
C ARG A 23 -0.64 -10.13 4.78
N ASN A 24 -1.60 -10.91 5.28
CA ASN A 24 -1.55 -12.36 5.20
C ASN A 24 -2.05 -12.82 3.82
N LYS A 25 -1.13 -13.19 2.92
CA LYS A 25 -1.41 -13.57 1.52
C LYS A 25 -2.45 -14.70 1.37
N LYS A 26 -2.67 -15.51 2.41
CA LYS A 26 -3.66 -16.59 2.43
C LYS A 26 -5.11 -16.12 2.59
N LYS A 27 -5.37 -15.03 3.32
CA LYS A 27 -6.73 -14.60 3.68
C LYS A 27 -7.33 -13.56 2.75
N ILE A 28 -6.51 -12.74 2.10
CA ILE A 28 -7.03 -11.58 1.39
C ILE A 28 -6.43 -11.55 -0.02
N LYS A 29 -7.25 -11.98 -1.01
CA LYS A 29 -6.85 -12.12 -2.42
C LYS A 29 -7.07 -10.85 -3.25
N GLU A 30 -7.92 -9.94 -2.80
CA GLU A 30 -8.26 -8.71 -3.53
C GLU A 30 -7.16 -7.64 -3.38
N LYS A 31 -7.00 -6.73 -4.33
CA LYS A 31 -6.03 -5.63 -4.17
C LYS A 31 -6.59 -4.61 -3.18
N LEU A 32 -5.88 -4.28 -2.10
CA LEU A 32 -6.30 -3.16 -1.24
C LEU A 32 -6.06 -1.83 -1.97
N GLU A 33 -7.14 -1.07 -2.10
CA GLU A 33 -7.10 0.33 -2.49
C GLU A 33 -7.57 1.17 -1.31
N LEU A 34 -6.63 1.83 -0.65
CA LEU A 34 -6.91 2.66 0.53
C LEU A 34 -6.74 4.13 0.19
N LYS A 35 -7.75 4.96 0.48
CA LYS A 35 -7.59 6.41 0.43
C LYS A 35 -6.80 6.86 1.67
N LYS A 36 -5.54 7.23 1.46
CA LYS A 36 -4.63 7.71 2.51
C LYS A 36 -4.00 9.02 2.07
N HIS A 37 -3.52 9.80 3.01
CA HIS A 37 -2.78 11.02 2.73
C HIS A 37 -1.40 10.69 2.13
N CYS A 38 -1.06 11.16 0.92
CA CYS A 38 0.32 11.13 0.40
C CYS A 38 1.04 12.39 0.91
N LYS A 39 2.08 12.23 1.74
CA LYS A 39 2.92 13.35 2.25
C LYS A 39 3.56 14.17 1.12
N PHE A 40 3.82 13.55 -0.03
CA PHE A 40 4.40 14.23 -1.20
C PHE A 40 3.39 15.08 -1.97
N CYS A 41 2.16 14.57 -2.15
CA CYS A 41 1.09 15.31 -2.84
C CYS A 41 0.30 16.25 -1.91
N ARG A 42 0.49 16.14 -0.58
CA ARG A 42 -0.27 16.83 0.47
C ARG A 42 -1.78 16.71 0.36
N LYS A 43 -2.28 15.64 -0.28
CA LYS A 43 -3.70 15.36 -0.47
C LYS A 43 -4.01 13.89 -0.27
N HIS A 44 -5.29 13.59 -0.06
CA HIS A 44 -5.78 12.22 0.08
C HIS A 44 -5.89 11.57 -1.29
N THR A 45 -5.13 10.50 -1.50
CA THR A 45 -5.05 9.80 -2.78
C THR A 45 -5.29 8.31 -2.59
N ALA A 46 -5.73 7.64 -3.65
CA ALA A 46 -5.83 6.20 -3.67
C ALA A 46 -4.42 5.58 -3.65
N HIS A 47 -4.10 4.89 -2.57
CA HIS A 47 -2.90 4.07 -2.43
C HIS A 47 -3.26 2.63 -2.81
N LYS A 48 -2.56 2.11 -3.81
CA LYS A 48 -2.73 0.74 -4.30
C LYS A 48 -1.64 -0.15 -3.70
N GLU A 49 -2.02 -1.35 -3.31
CA GLU A 49 -1.07 -2.37 -2.90
C GLU A 49 -0.17 -2.75 -4.09
N THR A 50 1.14 -2.58 -3.90
CA THR A 50 2.21 -3.11 -4.74
C THR A 50 2.82 -4.31 -4.03
N LYS A 51 3.04 -5.38 -4.79
CA LYS A 51 3.48 -6.69 -4.32
C LYS A 51 4.75 -6.64 -3.47
#